data_AF-A0AAW6CXF0-F1
#
_entry.id   AF-A0AAW6CXF0-F1
#
_cell.length_a   1.000
_cell.length_b   1.000
_cell.length_c   1.000
_cell.angle_alpha   90.00
_cell.angle_beta   90.00
_cell.angle_gamma   90.00
#
_symmetry.space_group_name_H-M   'P 1'
#
loop_
_entity.id
_entity.type
_entity.pdbx_description
1 polymer ?
#
loop_
_entity_poly.entity_id
_entity_poly.type
_entity_poly.pdbx_seq_one_letter_code
_entity_poly.pdbx_strand_id
1 'polypeptide(L)' 'MMIRYDKPIIKTAAEMKPGDIFRTEYGDYGNWCEFVFESCNAHLFDATETHFHRKGHTQSETCYSMTNIHKVVYEVVGRE' A
#
# COMPACT_ATOMS: atom_id res chain seq x y z
N MET A 1 4.86 16.27 4.52
CA MET A 1 6.02 16.27 5.47
C MET A 1 6.09 14.85 5.98
N MET A 2 7.13 14.10 5.60
CA MET A 2 7.12 12.68 5.91
C MET A 2 7.40 12.40 7.39
N ILE A 3 6.52 11.60 8.00
CA ILE A 3 6.64 11.11 9.37
C ILE A 3 6.94 9.61 9.31
N ARG A 4 8.08 9.19 9.85
CA ARG A 4 8.41 7.77 10.06
C ARG A 4 7.88 7.34 11.42
N TYR A 5 7.27 6.17 11.51
CA TYR A 5 6.88 5.59 12.79
C TYR A 5 8.05 4.85 13.42
N ASP A 6 8.15 4.86 14.75
CA ASP A 6 9.18 4.10 15.49
C ASP A 6 9.02 2.59 15.30
N LYS A 7 7.79 2.14 15.12
CA LYS A 7 7.44 0.75 14.82
C LYS A 7 6.42 0.72 13.67
N PRO A 8 6.52 -0.24 12.75
CA PRO A 8 5.51 -0.40 11.73
C PRO A 8 4.14 -0.73 12.33
N ILE A 9 3.10 -0.27 11.65
CA ILE A 9 1.70 -0.57 11.97
C ILE A 9 1.18 -1.50 10.88
N ILE A 10 0.62 -2.64 11.29
CA ILE A 10 -0.02 -3.56 10.37
C ILE A 10 -1.44 -3.06 10.10
N LYS A 11 -1.79 -2.88 8.82
CA LYS A 11 -3.13 -2.47 8.38
C LYS A 11 -3.60 -3.34 7.24
N THR A 12 -4.90 -3.61 7.18
CA THR A 12 -5.53 -4.13 5.97
C THR A 12 -5.66 -3.04 4.91
N ALA A 13 -5.83 -3.39 3.64
CA ALA A 13 -6.08 -2.41 2.57
C ALA A 13 -7.28 -1.51 2.88
N ALA A 14 -8.32 -2.06 3.51
CA ALA A 14 -9.49 -1.30 3.95
C ALA A 14 -9.21 -0.26 5.05
N GLU A 15 -8.15 -0.44 5.85
CA GLU A 15 -7.76 0.45 6.95
C GLU A 15 -6.71 1.49 6.53
N MET A 16 -6.11 1.32 5.35
CA MET A 16 -5.15 2.26 4.77
C MET A 16 -5.80 3.62 4.54
N LYS A 17 -5.01 4.67 4.73
CA LYS A 17 -5.43 6.06 4.48
C LYS A 17 -4.52 6.67 3.42
N PRO A 18 -5.05 7.58 2.57
CA PRO A 18 -4.22 8.34 1.66
C PRO A 18 -3.03 8.99 2.38
N GLY A 19 -1.84 8.80 1.82
CA GLY A 19 -0.56 9.22 2.37
C GLY A 19 0.14 8.20 3.28
N ASP A 20 -0.51 7.10 3.68
CA ASP A 20 0.17 6.04 4.43
C ASP A 20 1.34 5.47 3.60
N ILE A 21 2.52 5.40 4.20
CA ILE A 21 3.70 4.84 3.55
C ILE A 21 3.82 3.38 3.95
N PHE A 22 3.71 2.48 2.99
CA PHE A 22 3.79 1.05 3.21
C PHE A 22 4.98 0.42 2.50
N ARG A 23 5.48 -0.67 3.09
CA ARG A 23 6.59 -1.44 2.55
C ARG A 23 6.07 -2.77 1.98
N THR A 24 6.43 -3.08 0.74
CA THR A 24 6.08 -4.34 0.07
C THR A 24 7.15 -4.73 -0.93
N GLU A 25 7.21 -6.02 -1.28
CA GLU A 25 7.96 -6.45 -2.46
C GLU A 25 7.26 -5.95 -3.73
N TYR A 26 8.05 -5.50 -4.72
CA TYR A 26 7.54 -5.03 -6.00
C TYR A 26 8.54 -5.28 -7.14
N GLY A 27 8.05 -5.85 -8.24
CA GLY A 27 8.89 -6.25 -9.38
C GLY A 27 9.62 -7.56 -9.09
N ASP A 28 10.95 -7.48 -8.95
CA ASP A 28 11.79 -8.65 -8.71
C ASP A 28 11.60 -9.22 -7.29
N TYR A 29 11.71 -10.54 -7.18
CA TYR A 29 11.63 -11.24 -5.89
C TYR A 29 12.69 -10.70 -4.90
N GLY A 30 12.26 -10.36 -3.69
CA GLY A 30 13.12 -9.77 -2.66
C GLY A 30 13.39 -8.26 -2.82
N ASN A 31 12.84 -7.61 -3.85
CA ASN A 31 12.96 -6.16 -4.00
C ASN A 31 11.93 -5.42 -3.13
N TRP A 32 12.31 -5.10 -1.90
CA TRP A 32 11.48 -4.37 -0.95
C TRP A 32 11.47 -2.86 -1.23
N CYS A 33 10.30 -2.33 -1.54
CA CYS A 33 10.09 -0.93 -1.87
C CYS A 33 9.12 -0.26 -0.88
N GLU A 34 9.22 1.07 -0.76
CA GLU A 34 8.28 1.90 -0.02
C GLU A 34 7.42 2.72 -0.97
N PHE A 35 6.10 2.63 -0.80
CA PHE A 35 5.12 3.34 -1.61
C PHE A 35 4.18 4.14 -0.73
N VAL A 36 3.63 5.19 -1.31
CA VAL A 36 2.61 6.03 -0.69
C VAL A 36 1.26 5.56 -1.19
N PHE A 37 0.41 5.12 -0.26
CA PHE A 37 -0.94 4.67 -0.57
C PHE A 37 -1.82 5.85 -0.99
N GLU A 38 -2.57 5.69 -2.07
CA GLU A 38 -3.50 6.69 -2.57
C GLU A 38 -4.95 6.29 -2.28
N SER A 39 -5.33 5.08 -2.69
CA SER A 39 -6.69 4.55 -2.52
C SER A 39 -6.74 3.04 -2.78
N CYS A 40 -7.87 2.42 -2.43
CA CYS A 40 -8.17 1.05 -2.86
C CYS A 40 -9.66 0.90 -3.21
N ASN A 41 -9.94 0.00 -4.14
CA ASN A 41 -11.29 -0.41 -4.51
C ASN A 41 -11.46 -1.92 -4.27
N ALA A 42 -12.64 -2.30 -3.79
CA ALA A 42 -13.08 -3.69 -3.78
C ALA A 42 -13.85 -4.00 -5.07
N HIS A 43 -13.57 -5.15 -5.66
CA HIS A 43 -14.17 -5.65 -6.89
C HIS A 43 -14.92 -6.96 -6.64
N LEU A 44 -15.65 -7.42 -7.66
CA LEU A 44 -16.29 -8.75 -7.66
C LEU A 44 -15.25 -9.85 -7.42
N PHE A 45 -15.70 -10.99 -6.89
CA PHE A 45 -14.86 -12.17 -6.62
C PHE A 45 -13.72 -11.91 -5.63
N ASP A 46 -13.95 -11.04 -4.64
CA ASP A 46 -12.96 -10.69 -3.61
C ASP A 46 -11.66 -10.11 -4.19
N ALA A 47 -11.70 -9.44 -5.34
CA ALA A 47 -10.53 -8.77 -5.87
C ALA A 47 -10.33 -7.38 -5.22
N THR A 48 -9.09 -7.01 -5.00
CA THR A 48 -8.67 -5.69 -4.51
C THR A 48 -7.84 -5.00 -5.56
N GLU A 49 -8.17 -3.76 -5.87
CA GLU A 49 -7.35 -2.84 -6.65
C GLU A 49 -6.74 -1.80 -5.71
N THR A 50 -5.42 -1.65 -5.71
CA THR A 50 -4.71 -0.69 -4.86
C THR A 50 -3.92 0.28 -5.71
N HIS A 51 -4.09 1.57 -5.46
CA HIS A 51 -3.39 2.66 -6.13
C HIS A 51 -2.34 3.27 -5.19
N PHE A 52 -1.14 3.49 -5.72
CA PHE A 52 -0.02 4.00 -4.95
C PHE A 52 1.02 4.63 -5.87
N HIS A 53 1.89 5.49 -5.32
CA HIS A 53 3.07 5.98 -6.04
C HIS A 53 4.34 5.69 -5.25
N ARG A 54 5.48 5.68 -5.95
CA ARG A 54 6.78 5.66 -5.30
C ARG A 54 6.97 6.94 -4.49
N LYS A 55 7.48 6.81 -3.27
CA LYS A 55 7.80 7.96 -2.41
C LYS A 55 8.62 9.02 -3.16
N GLY A 56 8.14 10.27 -3.15
CA GLY A 56 8.80 11.40 -3.84
C GLY A 56 8.54 11.47 -5.35
N HIS A 57 7.68 10.60 -5.90
CA HIS A 57 7.22 10.63 -7.28
C HIS A 57 5.72 10.92 -7.31
N THR A 58 5.22 11.45 -8.43
CA THR A 58 3.80 11.75 -8.63
C THR A 58 3.09 10.77 -9.56
N GLN A 59 3.82 9.81 -10.13
CA GLN A 59 3.24 8.82 -11.03
C GLN A 59 2.61 7.69 -10.22
N SER A 60 1.30 7.58 -10.30
CA SER A 60 0.53 6.49 -9.70
C SER A 60 0.70 5.19 -10.47
N GLU A 61 0.71 4.11 -9.72
CA GLU A 61 0.76 2.71 -10.14
C GLU A 61 -0.48 2.00 -9.58
N THR A 62 -0.92 0.92 -10.23
CA THR A 62 -2.08 0.11 -9.81
C THR A 62 -1.68 -1.35 -9.67
N CYS A 63 -2.03 -1.96 -8.55
CA CYS A 63 -1.87 -3.39 -8.30
C CYS A 63 -3.23 -4.06 -8.07
N TYR A 64 -3.41 -5.24 -8.67
CA TYR A 64 -4.58 -6.08 -8.47
C TYR A 64 -4.20 -7.31 -7.66
N SER A 65 -5.01 -7.64 -6.66
CA SER A 65 -4.89 -8.84 -5.86
C SER A 65 -6.21 -9.60 -5.86
N MET A 66 -6.17 -10.92 -6.08
CA MET A 66 -7.34 -11.81 -5.95
C MET A 66 -7.59 -12.13 -4.48
N THR A 67 -7.65 -11.11 -3.64
CA THR A 67 -7.83 -11.22 -2.19
C THR A 67 -8.61 -10.02 -1.69
N ASN A 68 -9.60 -10.27 -0.83
CA ASN A 68 -10.51 -9.26 -0.30
C ASN A 68 -9.73 -8.14 0.42
N ILE A 69 -10.21 -6.89 0.34
CA ILE A 69 -9.55 -5.71 0.94
C ILE A 69 -9.29 -5.84 2.45
N HIS A 70 -10.11 -6.63 3.16
CA HIS A 70 -9.96 -6.89 4.60
C HIS A 70 -8.95 -8.00 4.92
N LYS A 71 -8.36 -8.63 3.89
CA LYS A 71 -7.37 -9.71 3.99
C LYS A 71 -6.03 -9.35 3.35
N VAL A 72 -5.99 -8.36 2.46
CA VAL A 72 -4.73 -7.78 1.98
C VAL A 72 -4.14 -6.94 3.12
N VAL A 73 -2.91 -7.23 3.52
CA VAL A 73 -2.26 -6.61 4.68
C VAL A 73 -0.97 -5.92 4.24
N TYR A 74 -0.74 -4.72 4.78
CA TYR A 74 0.43 -3.91 4.53
C TYR A 74 1.15 -3.56 5.84
N GLU A 75 2.49 -3.54 5.76
CA GLU A 75 3.34 -2.97 6.79
C GLU A 75 3.48 -1.46 6.57
N VAL A 76 2.80 -0.65 7.39
CA VAL A 76 2.81 0.80 7.30
C VAL A 76 3.93 1.36 8.17
N VAL A 77 4.92 2.00 7.54
CA VAL A 77 6.14 2.51 8.18
C VAL A 77 6.14 4.02 8.42
N GLY A 78 5.13 4.72 7.92
CA GLY A 78 5.03 6.17 8.07
C GLY A 78 3.86 6.78 7.32
N ARG A 79 3.94 8.11 7.12
CA ARG A 79 2.95 8.89 6.36
C ARG A 79 3.61 10.09 5.66
N GLU A 80 3.16 10.45 4.46
CA GLU A 80 3.57 11.65 3.72
C GLU A 80 2.72 12.90 4.02
#